data_AF-A0A9X3ER59-F1
#
_entry.id   AF-A0A9X3ER59-F1
#
_cell.length_a   1.000
_cell.length_b   1.000
_cell.length_c   1.000
_cell.angle_alpha   90.00
_cell.angle_beta   90.00
_cell.angle_gamma   90.00
#
_symmetry.space_group_name_H-M   'P 1'
#
loop_
_entity.id
_entity.type
_entity.pdbx_description
1 polymer ?
#
loop_
_entity_poly.entity_id
_entity_poly.type
_entity_poly.pdbx_seq_one_letter_code
_entity_poly.pdbx_strand_id
1 'polypeptide(L)'
;MPAWAAPFAGTGHAPISEKVDSLKARNQALERARRAALEAALEQVGPPDAVQRKKILDDAAVWTRAYRVLQQGDDGATATAVVSVEIDTGRLSKVLALPVAPAAKEGPALVAVRGEGCAEGAAEAVAQRWIKAGLLRDGRGGTISAASARTLELRCRELGTVAYPRGVVVEAAVVLRGEGRDGAASATATGFAPDAAAAAASALESASNQVSGAMSVQTAGGLRLRLSTPWPAARVRRLERVIAESVIGAQAVKVAAVGGDGSVTLKIDGPLSAAELRSDSPRCRCPGRRSWRWRWRRPMSYTRGCNRLSKWGWMGRIGALALTLALAGGCKRGELSGAEQSAPLVLEVAPGDFDAEVFVDGNYVGQVKVLQEPETGPLLLAPGIHRIEVRKPGRFPVQVTATVKKDRNGPVVIRAELLEDPS
;
A
#
# COMPACT_ATOMS: atom_id res chain seq x y z
N MET A 1 14.70 -36.66 -22.88
CA MET A 1 14.37 -36.00 -21.59
C MET A 1 13.13 -36.68 -21.04
N PRO A 2 13.13 -37.19 -19.79
CA PRO A 2 11.99 -37.90 -19.25
C PRO A 2 10.83 -36.91 -19.09
N ALA A 3 9.65 -37.26 -19.60
CA ALA A 3 8.42 -36.50 -19.40
C ALA A 3 8.19 -36.37 -17.89
N TRP A 4 8.18 -35.13 -17.37
CA TRP A 4 7.84 -34.87 -15.98
C TRP A 4 6.47 -35.48 -15.68
N ALA A 5 6.45 -36.57 -14.92
CA ALA A 5 5.23 -37.07 -14.30
C ALA A 5 4.67 -35.94 -13.42
N ALA A 6 3.37 -35.67 -13.50
CA ALA A 6 2.77 -34.76 -12.54
C ALA A 6 3.00 -35.33 -11.13
N PRO A 7 3.26 -34.49 -10.11
CA PRO A 7 3.82 -34.95 -8.84
C PRO A 7 2.89 -35.87 -8.04
N PHE A 8 1.59 -35.88 -8.35
CA PHE A 8 0.59 -36.67 -7.63
C PHE A 8 -0.12 -37.65 -8.56
N ALA A 9 -0.30 -38.88 -8.09
CA ALA A 9 -1.12 -39.89 -8.75
C ALA A 9 -2.28 -40.28 -7.83
N GLY A 10 -3.42 -40.61 -8.43
CA GLY A 10 -4.60 -41.05 -7.69
C GLY A 10 -5.34 -42.14 -8.42
N THR A 11 -5.94 -43.04 -7.65
CA THR A 11 -6.73 -44.17 -8.15
C THR A 11 -8.14 -44.07 -7.60
N GLY A 12 -9.14 -44.28 -8.45
CA GLY A 12 -10.55 -44.22 -8.08
C GLY A 12 -11.33 -45.39 -8.64
N HIS A 13 -12.28 -45.86 -7.84
CA HIS A 13 -13.18 -46.96 -8.18
C HIS A 13 -14.62 -46.51 -7.98
N ALA A 14 -15.52 -46.86 -8.89
CA ALA A 14 -16.95 -46.60 -8.74
C ALA A 14 -17.78 -47.79 -9.22
N PRO A 15 -18.78 -48.25 -8.46
CA PRO A 15 -19.59 -49.39 -8.83
C PRO A 15 -20.49 -49.06 -10.02
N ILE A 16 -20.59 -50.00 -10.96
CA ILE A 16 -21.59 -50.01 -12.02
C ILE A 16 -22.82 -50.71 -11.43
N SER A 17 -23.99 -50.09 -11.57
CA SER A 17 -25.24 -50.64 -11.03
C SER A 17 -26.38 -50.36 -11.99
N GLU A 18 -27.53 -51.00 -11.78
CA GLU A 18 -28.73 -50.77 -12.61
C GLU A 18 -29.13 -49.29 -12.71
N LYS A 19 -28.78 -48.47 -11.70
CA LYS A 19 -29.07 -47.03 -11.66
C LYS A 19 -27.92 -46.12 -12.13
N VAL A 20 -26.73 -46.68 -12.38
CA VAL A 20 -25.52 -45.94 -12.76
C VAL A 20 -24.90 -46.63 -13.96
N ASP A 21 -25.07 -46.03 -15.13
CA ASP A 21 -24.47 -46.53 -16.36
C ASP A 21 -22.93 -46.51 -16.30
N SER A 22 -22.30 -47.26 -17.20
CA SER A 22 -20.84 -47.39 -17.24
C SER A 22 -20.14 -46.04 -17.43
N LEU A 23 -20.75 -45.12 -18.19
CA LEU A 23 -20.21 -43.78 -18.42
C LEU A 23 -20.23 -42.92 -17.14
N LYS A 24 -21.33 -42.91 -16.39
CA LYS A 24 -21.41 -42.20 -15.11
C LYS A 24 -20.52 -42.84 -14.06
N ALA A 25 -20.41 -44.16 -14.02
CA ALA A 25 -19.48 -44.86 -13.14
C ALA A 25 -18.02 -44.48 -13.47
N ARG A 26 -17.64 -44.44 -14.75
CA ARG A 26 -16.31 -43.98 -15.20
C ARG A 26 -16.01 -42.54 -14.79
N ASN A 27 -16.97 -41.63 -14.90
CA ASN A 27 -16.81 -40.25 -14.44
C ASN A 27 -16.68 -40.16 -12.91
N GLN A 28 -17.45 -40.95 -12.16
CA GLN A 28 -17.32 -41.02 -10.71
C GLN A 28 -15.97 -41.60 -10.28
N ALA A 29 -15.48 -42.63 -10.96
CA ALA A 29 -14.15 -43.18 -10.73
C ALA A 29 -13.07 -42.13 -10.97
N LEU A 30 -13.20 -41.33 -12.04
CA LEU A 30 -12.28 -40.24 -12.35
C LEU A 30 -12.27 -39.16 -11.25
N GLU A 31 -13.44 -38.71 -10.79
CA GLU A 31 -13.53 -37.71 -9.72
C GLU A 31 -12.96 -38.23 -8.38
N ARG A 32 -13.21 -39.52 -8.06
CA ARG A 32 -12.60 -40.17 -6.89
C ARG A 32 -11.08 -40.26 -7.01
N ALA A 33 -10.56 -40.57 -8.19
CA ALA A 33 -9.12 -40.62 -8.45
C ALA A 33 -8.46 -39.25 -8.28
N ARG A 34 -9.11 -38.18 -8.76
CA ARG A 34 -8.65 -36.79 -8.56
C ARG A 34 -8.67 -36.37 -7.10
N ARG A 35 -9.74 -36.73 -6.37
CA ARG A 35 -9.85 -36.48 -4.93
C ARG A 35 -8.75 -37.20 -4.14
N ALA A 36 -8.46 -38.46 -4.47
CA ALA A 36 -7.37 -39.22 -3.85
C ALA A 36 -5.99 -38.57 -4.07
N ALA A 37 -5.72 -38.07 -5.29
CA ALA A 37 -4.49 -37.32 -5.57
C ALA A 37 -4.39 -36.02 -4.74
N LEU A 38 -5.53 -35.34 -4.51
CA LEU A 38 -5.58 -34.14 -3.67
C LEU A 38 -5.38 -34.44 -2.18
N GLU A 39 -5.87 -35.58 -1.69
CA GLU A 39 -5.60 -36.04 -0.33
C GLU A 39 -4.10 -36.29 -0.12
N ALA A 40 -3.43 -36.96 -1.06
CA ALA A 40 -1.98 -37.16 -1.01
C ALA A 40 -1.20 -35.82 -1.01
N ALA A 41 -1.66 -34.84 -1.78
CA ALA A 41 -1.05 -33.51 -1.79
C ALA A 41 -1.27 -32.76 -0.45
N LEU A 42 -2.44 -32.88 0.17
CA LEU A 42 -2.72 -32.31 1.49
C LEU A 42 -1.78 -32.89 2.55
N GLU A 43 -1.56 -34.20 2.55
CA GLU A 43 -0.63 -34.86 3.47
C GLU A 43 0.81 -34.37 3.32
N GLN A 44 1.25 -34.09 2.08
CA GLN A 44 2.59 -33.56 1.83
C GLN A 44 2.77 -32.11 2.29
N VAL A 45 1.73 -31.27 2.18
CA VAL A 45 1.79 -29.84 2.52
C VAL A 45 1.63 -29.61 4.03
N GLY A 46 0.90 -30.48 4.72
CA GLY A 46 0.71 -30.47 6.18
C GLY A 46 -0.73 -30.83 6.56
N PRO A 47 -0.96 -31.54 7.68
CA PRO A 47 -2.28 -32.07 8.02
C PRO A 47 -3.29 -30.93 8.26
N PRO A 48 -4.33 -30.79 7.42
CA PRO A 48 -5.40 -29.81 7.65
C PRO A 48 -6.28 -30.19 8.84
N ASP A 49 -6.91 -29.19 9.48
CA ASP A 49 -8.03 -29.42 10.37
C ASP A 49 -9.18 -30.12 9.63
N ALA A 50 -9.93 -30.99 10.31
CA ALA A 50 -10.98 -31.81 9.69
C ALA A 50 -12.02 -30.98 8.90
N VAL A 51 -12.35 -29.78 9.37
CA VAL A 51 -13.28 -28.84 8.72
C VAL A 51 -12.68 -28.27 7.43
N GLN A 52 -11.41 -27.85 7.47
CA GLN A 52 -10.71 -27.34 6.29
C GLN A 52 -10.50 -28.45 5.26
N ARG A 53 -10.13 -29.66 5.72
CA ARG A 53 -9.97 -30.84 4.88
C ARG A 53 -11.24 -31.11 4.07
N LYS A 54 -12.39 -31.17 4.75
CA LYS A 54 -13.69 -31.40 4.08
C LYS A 54 -13.95 -30.33 3.02
N LYS A 55 -13.79 -29.05 3.36
CA LYS A 55 -14.02 -27.93 2.44
C LYS A 55 -13.12 -27.98 1.21
N ILE A 56 -11.84 -28.33 1.37
CA ILE A 56 -10.89 -28.42 0.26
C ILE A 56 -11.24 -29.59 -0.66
N LEU A 57 -11.63 -30.74 -0.09
CA LEU A 57 -11.95 -31.95 -0.85
C LEU A 57 -13.32 -31.90 -1.55
N ASP A 58 -14.26 -31.11 -1.04
CA ASP A 58 -15.56 -30.91 -1.69
C ASP A 58 -15.42 -30.17 -3.03
N ASP A 59 -14.41 -29.30 -3.18
CA ASP A 59 -14.11 -28.55 -4.40
C ASP A 59 -12.77 -28.98 -5.06
N ALA A 60 -12.52 -30.29 -5.17
CA ALA A 60 -11.26 -30.83 -5.68
C ALA A 60 -10.83 -30.28 -7.05
N ALA A 61 -11.80 -29.94 -7.91
CA ALA A 61 -11.55 -29.38 -9.23
C ALA A 61 -10.85 -28.01 -9.20
N VAL A 62 -11.12 -27.17 -8.20
CA VAL A 62 -10.57 -25.80 -8.06
C VAL A 62 -9.05 -25.82 -7.76
N TRP A 63 -8.56 -26.92 -7.20
CA TRP A 63 -7.15 -27.10 -6.80
C TRP A 63 -6.31 -27.82 -7.86
N THR A 64 -6.97 -28.39 -8.87
CA THR A 64 -6.34 -29.09 -9.98
C THR A 64 -5.98 -28.10 -11.09
N ARG A 65 -4.69 -27.93 -11.41
CA ARG A 65 -4.27 -27.13 -12.58
C ARG A 65 -4.43 -27.88 -13.88
N ALA A 66 -4.01 -29.14 -13.89
CA ALA A 66 -4.09 -30.04 -15.02
C ALA A 66 -4.18 -31.48 -14.51
N TYR A 67 -4.76 -32.38 -15.31
CA TYR A 67 -4.72 -33.81 -15.03
C TYR A 67 -4.58 -34.59 -16.33
N ARG A 68 -4.01 -35.78 -16.22
CA ARG A 68 -3.86 -36.76 -17.29
C ARG A 68 -4.40 -38.10 -16.84
N VAL A 69 -5.27 -38.69 -17.64
CA VAL A 69 -5.73 -40.08 -17.42
C VAL A 69 -4.63 -41.02 -17.90
N LEU A 70 -4.13 -41.87 -17.01
CA LEU A 70 -3.11 -42.88 -17.32
C LEU A 70 -3.75 -44.19 -17.75
N GLN A 71 -4.81 -44.59 -17.04
CA GLN A 71 -5.54 -45.81 -17.30
C GLN A 71 -7.00 -45.60 -16.92
N GLN A 72 -7.89 -46.12 -17.75
CA GLN A 72 -9.32 -46.12 -17.48
C GLN A 72 -9.92 -47.40 -18.06
N GLY A 73 -10.76 -48.07 -17.29
CA GLY A 73 -11.41 -49.30 -17.70
C GLY A 73 -12.56 -49.67 -16.79
N ASP A 74 -13.30 -50.70 -17.16
CA ASP A 74 -14.31 -51.33 -16.33
C ASP A 74 -14.25 -52.84 -16.49
N ASP A 75 -14.62 -53.55 -15.43
CA ASP A 75 -14.69 -55.01 -15.38
C ASP A 75 -16.15 -55.51 -15.41
N GLY A 76 -17.10 -54.64 -15.80
CA GLY A 76 -18.54 -54.89 -15.78
C GLY A 76 -19.22 -54.67 -14.43
N ALA A 77 -18.48 -54.68 -13.32
CA ALA A 77 -19.01 -54.42 -11.97
C ALA A 77 -18.53 -53.09 -11.38
N THR A 78 -17.32 -52.66 -11.75
CA THR A 78 -16.63 -51.48 -11.21
C THR A 78 -15.89 -50.77 -12.33
N ALA A 79 -16.11 -49.46 -12.45
CA ALA A 79 -15.26 -48.60 -13.26
C ALA A 79 -14.03 -48.17 -12.45
N THR A 80 -12.86 -48.21 -13.08
CA THR A 80 -11.56 -47.86 -12.50
C THR A 80 -10.90 -46.73 -13.31
N ALA A 81 -10.28 -45.79 -12.60
CA ALA A 81 -9.53 -44.70 -13.21
C ALA A 81 -8.23 -44.44 -12.44
N VAL A 82 -7.14 -44.31 -13.17
CA VAL A 82 -5.82 -43.92 -12.66
C VAL A 82 -5.43 -42.61 -13.32
N VAL A 83 -5.14 -41.60 -12.52
CA VAL A 83 -4.81 -40.25 -12.99
C VAL A 83 -3.49 -39.77 -12.43
N SER A 84 -2.79 -38.96 -13.22
CA SER A 84 -1.69 -38.10 -12.78
C SER A 84 -2.19 -36.67 -12.76
N VAL A 85 -2.07 -35.99 -11.62
CA VAL A 85 -2.69 -34.68 -11.35
C VAL A 85 -1.63 -33.66 -10.96
N GLU A 86 -1.68 -32.49 -11.59
CA GLU A 86 -0.91 -31.33 -11.18
C GLU A 86 -1.76 -30.47 -10.24
N ILE A 87 -1.32 -30.37 -8.98
CA ILE A 87 -2.04 -29.70 -7.90
C ILE A 87 -1.32 -28.41 -7.53
N ASP A 88 -2.08 -27.33 -7.29
CA ASP A 88 -1.53 -26.05 -6.85
C ASP A 88 -1.15 -26.07 -5.36
N THR A 89 -0.03 -26.73 -5.06
CA THR A 89 0.49 -26.88 -3.68
C THR A 89 0.80 -25.55 -3.01
N GLY A 90 1.16 -24.51 -3.77
CA GLY A 90 1.41 -23.16 -3.23
C GLY A 90 0.13 -22.47 -2.74
N ARG A 91 -0.97 -22.60 -3.51
CA ARG A 91 -2.27 -22.10 -3.08
C ARG A 91 -2.81 -22.91 -1.90
N LEU A 92 -2.61 -24.23 -1.90
CA LEU A 92 -2.96 -25.13 -0.78
C LEU A 92 -2.20 -24.76 0.49
N SER A 93 -0.87 -24.63 0.43
CA SER A 93 -0.05 -24.26 1.60
C SER A 93 -0.47 -22.92 2.17
N LYS A 94 -0.88 -21.98 1.32
CA LYS A 94 -1.38 -20.69 1.76
C LYS A 94 -2.72 -20.79 2.50
N VAL A 95 -3.66 -21.61 2.03
CA VAL A 95 -4.93 -21.81 2.72
C VAL A 95 -4.76 -22.55 4.05
N LEU A 96 -3.83 -23.51 4.11
CA LEU A 96 -3.52 -24.25 5.33
C LEU A 96 -2.71 -23.43 6.34
N ALA A 97 -1.83 -22.55 5.87
CA ALA A 97 -1.08 -21.64 6.72
C ALA A 97 -1.92 -20.46 7.27
N LEU A 98 -3.13 -20.24 6.73
CA LEU A 98 -4.06 -19.31 7.36
C LEU A 98 -4.57 -19.96 8.65
N PRO A 99 -4.29 -19.38 9.82
CA PRO A 99 -4.89 -19.87 11.05
C PRO A 99 -6.41 -19.89 10.84
N VAL A 100 -7.04 -21.04 11.15
CA VAL A 100 -8.50 -21.12 11.30
C VAL A 100 -8.91 -19.92 12.13
N ALA A 101 -9.77 -19.10 11.53
CA ALA A 101 -10.17 -17.76 11.95
C ALA A 101 -9.72 -17.41 13.37
N PRO A 102 -8.83 -16.42 13.59
CA PRO A 102 -8.71 -15.91 14.94
C PRO A 102 -10.11 -15.48 15.36
N ALA A 103 -10.56 -16.05 16.49
CA ALA A 103 -11.79 -15.68 17.18
C ALA A 103 -12.04 -14.20 16.99
N ALA A 104 -13.27 -13.83 16.58
CA ALA A 104 -13.71 -12.48 16.30
C ALA A 104 -12.97 -11.47 17.19
N LYS A 105 -11.90 -10.86 16.65
CA LYS A 105 -11.14 -9.88 17.42
C LYS A 105 -12.14 -8.81 17.80
N GLU A 106 -12.35 -8.62 19.10
CA GLU A 106 -13.02 -7.47 19.67
C GLU A 106 -12.31 -6.23 19.12
N GLY A 107 -12.80 -5.72 17.98
CA GLY A 107 -12.33 -4.46 17.43
C GLY A 107 -12.57 -3.35 18.46
N PRO A 108 -11.82 -2.24 18.37
CA PRO A 108 -11.99 -1.14 19.31
C PRO A 108 -13.46 -0.71 19.36
N ALA A 109 -13.99 -0.64 20.57
CA ALA A 109 -15.38 -0.29 20.84
C ALA A 109 -15.46 1.11 21.42
N LEU A 110 -16.36 1.91 20.88
CA LEU A 110 -16.62 3.26 21.36
C LEU A 110 -17.49 3.18 22.62
N VAL A 111 -17.00 3.78 23.71
CA VAL A 111 -17.65 3.74 25.03
C VAL A 111 -18.20 5.11 25.43
N ALA A 112 -17.56 6.17 24.96
CA ALA A 112 -17.97 7.53 25.26
C ALA A 112 -17.70 8.47 24.09
N VAL A 113 -18.58 9.45 23.93
CA VAL A 113 -18.53 10.50 22.93
C VAL A 113 -18.72 11.84 23.63
N ARG A 114 -17.83 12.79 23.38
CA ARG A 114 -17.87 14.14 23.95
C ARG A 114 -17.64 15.16 22.85
N GLY A 115 -18.42 16.23 22.86
CA GLY A 115 -18.24 17.37 21.97
C GLY A 115 -18.25 18.67 22.76
N GLU A 116 -17.28 19.54 22.50
CA GLU A 116 -17.15 20.86 23.13
C GLU A 116 -17.01 21.93 22.03
N GLY A 117 -17.82 22.99 22.10
CA GLY A 117 -17.77 24.11 21.16
C GLY A 117 -18.23 23.79 19.73
N CYS A 118 -18.60 22.54 19.42
CA CYS A 118 -19.16 22.12 18.14
C CYS A 118 -20.71 22.17 18.17
N ALA A 119 -21.34 22.14 16.98
CA ALA A 119 -22.79 22.03 16.87
C ALA A 119 -23.34 20.79 17.61
N GLU A 120 -24.56 20.92 18.14
CA GLU A 120 -25.23 19.83 18.86
C GLU A 120 -25.35 18.58 17.98
N GLY A 121 -25.00 17.41 18.52
CA GLY A 121 -25.02 16.14 17.79
C GLY A 121 -23.85 15.90 16.83
N ALA A 122 -22.94 16.86 16.62
CA ALA A 122 -21.80 16.68 15.69
C ALA A 122 -20.88 15.52 16.10
N ALA A 123 -20.65 15.33 17.40
CA ALA A 123 -19.84 14.22 17.92
C ALA A 123 -20.50 12.86 17.70
N GLU A 124 -21.81 12.79 17.86
CA GLU A 124 -22.57 11.57 17.60
C GLU A 124 -22.59 11.24 16.10
N ALA A 125 -22.73 12.25 15.23
CA ALA A 125 -22.69 12.06 13.78
C ALA A 125 -21.33 11.48 13.31
N VAL A 126 -20.21 11.97 13.87
CA VAL A 126 -18.87 11.42 13.58
C VAL A 126 -18.75 9.98 14.10
N ALA A 127 -19.20 9.71 15.31
CA ALA A 127 -19.22 8.37 15.90
C ALA A 127 -20.00 7.37 15.03
N GLN A 128 -21.23 7.71 14.65
CA GLN A 128 -22.08 6.87 13.80
C GLN A 128 -21.46 6.62 12.42
N ARG A 129 -20.81 7.63 11.81
CA ARG A 129 -20.07 7.47 10.56
C ARG A 129 -18.94 6.46 10.70
N TRP A 130 -18.19 6.49 11.80
CA TRP A 130 -17.07 5.56 12.03
C TRP A 130 -17.56 4.15 12.37
N ILE A 131 -18.65 4.00 13.11
CA ILE A 131 -19.29 2.71 13.39
C ILE A 131 -19.81 2.09 12.09
N LYS A 132 -20.55 2.86 11.28
CA LYS A 132 -21.06 2.40 9.98
C LYS A 132 -19.95 2.03 8.99
N ALA A 133 -18.81 2.72 9.06
CA ALA A 133 -17.62 2.40 8.28
C ALA A 133 -16.84 1.17 8.81
N GLY A 134 -17.26 0.58 9.93
CA GLY A 134 -16.59 -0.57 10.56
C GLY A 134 -15.24 -0.23 11.19
N LEU A 135 -14.97 1.05 11.46
CA LEU A 135 -13.72 1.48 12.12
C LEU A 135 -13.77 1.28 13.63
N LEU A 136 -14.96 1.37 14.21
CA LEU A 136 -15.25 1.16 15.61
C LEU A 136 -16.50 0.29 15.76
N ARG A 137 -16.59 -0.44 16.86
CA ARG A 137 -17.85 -1.05 17.29
C ARG A 137 -18.60 -0.09 18.20
N ASP A 138 -19.92 -0.13 18.16
CA ASP A 138 -20.68 0.43 19.28
C ASP A 138 -20.58 -0.54 20.45
N GLY A 139 -20.16 -0.07 21.61
CA GLY A 139 -20.32 -0.85 22.82
C GLY A 139 -20.71 -0.01 24.02
N ARG A 140 -21.39 1.11 23.77
CA ARG A 140 -22.17 1.82 24.78
C ARG A 140 -23.24 0.87 25.31
N GLY A 141 -23.15 0.50 26.59
CA GLY A 141 -24.11 -0.40 27.26
C GLY A 141 -23.72 -1.89 27.29
N GLY A 142 -22.53 -2.27 26.80
CA GLY A 142 -22.00 -3.63 26.89
C GLY A 142 -20.80 -3.76 27.83
N THR A 143 -20.47 -4.98 28.23
CA THR A 143 -19.19 -5.29 28.88
C THR A 143 -18.08 -5.31 27.82
N ILE A 144 -17.21 -4.29 27.84
CA ILE A 144 -16.05 -4.18 26.95
C ILE A 144 -14.77 -4.28 27.78
N SER A 145 -13.77 -4.97 27.26
CA SER A 145 -12.42 -4.97 27.83
C SER A 145 -11.78 -3.57 27.80
N ALA A 146 -11.13 -3.15 28.89
CA ALA A 146 -10.47 -1.83 28.97
C ALA A 146 -9.48 -1.57 27.80
N ALA A 147 -8.82 -2.63 27.32
CA ALA A 147 -7.90 -2.56 26.19
C ALA A 147 -8.56 -2.21 24.84
N SER A 148 -9.85 -2.51 24.66
CA SER A 148 -10.61 -2.21 23.43
C SER A 148 -11.52 -0.98 23.58
N ALA A 149 -11.70 -0.47 24.80
CA ALA A 149 -12.48 0.73 25.05
C ALA A 149 -11.84 1.98 24.41
N ARG A 150 -12.65 2.77 23.70
CA ARG A 150 -12.25 4.04 23.08
C ARG A 150 -13.20 5.17 23.47
N THR A 151 -12.67 6.37 23.61
CA THR A 151 -13.41 7.61 23.87
C THR A 151 -13.14 8.62 22.76
N LEU A 152 -14.20 9.10 22.11
CA LEU A 152 -14.14 10.15 21.09
C LEU A 152 -14.38 11.51 21.74
N GLU A 153 -13.45 12.43 21.55
CA GLU A 153 -13.55 13.83 21.99
C GLU A 153 -13.43 14.75 20.77
N LEU A 154 -14.39 15.65 20.62
CA LEU A 154 -14.38 16.73 19.64
C LEU A 154 -14.26 18.08 20.32
N ARG A 155 -13.45 18.97 19.73
CA ARG A 155 -13.37 20.37 20.13
C ARG A 155 -13.43 21.26 18.91
N CYS A 156 -14.32 22.24 18.91
CA CYS A 156 -14.37 23.28 17.88
C CYS A 156 -14.09 24.64 18.52
N ARG A 157 -13.21 25.42 17.90
CA ARG A 157 -12.83 26.76 18.35
C ARG A 157 -12.89 27.74 17.19
N GLU A 158 -13.65 28.80 17.34
CA GLU A 158 -13.64 29.91 16.40
C GLU A 158 -12.32 30.69 16.52
N LEU A 159 -11.64 30.89 15.39
CA LEU A 159 -10.37 31.62 15.30
C LEU A 159 -10.58 33.08 14.85
N GLY A 160 -11.77 33.42 14.35
CA GLY A 160 -12.14 34.75 13.88
C GLY A 160 -12.57 34.75 12.41
N THR A 161 -12.57 35.93 11.80
CA THR A 161 -13.00 36.16 10.41
C THR A 161 -11.84 36.52 9.50
N VAL A 162 -11.92 36.10 8.23
CA VAL A 162 -10.96 36.49 7.17
C VAL A 162 -11.63 37.45 6.21
N ALA A 163 -10.89 38.44 5.74
CA ALA A 163 -11.42 39.48 4.85
C ALA A 163 -11.59 39.02 3.39
N TYR A 164 -10.81 38.04 2.93
CA TYR A 164 -10.86 37.55 1.54
C TYR A 164 -10.38 36.09 1.42
N PRO A 165 -11.24 35.14 0.98
CA PRO A 165 -12.69 35.27 0.85
C PRO A 165 -13.33 35.60 2.21
N ARG A 166 -14.40 36.41 2.22
CA ARG A 166 -15.11 36.74 3.46
C ARG A 166 -15.69 35.46 4.07
N GLY A 167 -15.25 35.12 5.27
CA GLY A 167 -15.72 33.92 5.97
C GLY A 167 -15.22 33.83 7.40
N VAL A 168 -15.82 32.92 8.15
CA VAL A 168 -15.42 32.54 9.50
C VAL A 168 -14.43 31.38 9.41
N VAL A 169 -13.40 31.41 10.26
CA VAL A 169 -12.45 30.32 10.41
C VAL A 169 -12.73 29.61 11.73
N VAL A 170 -12.94 28.30 11.64
CA VAL A 170 -13.07 27.43 12.80
C VAL A 170 -11.97 26.37 12.74
N GLU A 171 -11.28 26.17 13.85
CA GLU A 171 -10.42 25.01 14.07
C GLU A 171 -11.24 23.90 14.74
N ALA A 172 -11.18 22.69 14.20
CA ALA A 172 -11.73 21.50 14.82
C ALA A 172 -10.61 20.51 15.16
N ALA A 173 -10.66 19.98 16.38
CA ALA A 173 -9.81 18.91 16.86
C ALA A 173 -10.65 17.65 17.09
N VAL A 174 -10.20 16.53 16.53
CA VAL A 174 -10.77 15.20 16.77
C VAL A 174 -9.73 14.39 17.52
N VAL A 175 -10.10 13.83 18.67
CA VAL A 175 -9.22 12.99 19.48
C VAL A 175 -9.94 11.69 19.81
N LEU A 176 -9.33 10.57 19.46
CA LEU A 176 -9.74 9.25 19.91
C LEU A 176 -8.74 8.74 20.95
N ARG A 177 -9.19 8.59 22.19
CA ARG A 177 -8.40 8.06 23.30
C ARG A 177 -8.69 6.57 23.49
N GLY A 178 -7.68 5.82 23.87
CA GLY A 178 -7.80 4.41 24.24
C GLY A 178 -6.64 3.98 25.14
N GLU A 179 -6.88 2.99 25.99
CA GLU A 179 -5.81 2.33 26.75
C GLU A 179 -5.22 1.19 25.90
N GLY A 180 -3.91 1.22 25.64
CA GLY A 180 -3.20 0.15 24.94
C GLY A 180 -2.19 0.61 23.87
N ARG A 181 -1.59 -0.37 23.18
CA ARG A 181 -0.54 -0.17 22.16
C ARG A 181 -0.99 0.57 20.90
N ASP A 182 -2.30 0.69 20.66
CA ASP A 182 -2.85 1.34 19.46
C ASP A 182 -2.90 2.87 19.55
N GLY A 183 -2.49 3.45 20.69
CA GLY A 183 -2.25 4.88 20.86
C GLY A 183 -3.49 5.79 20.74
N ALA A 184 -3.39 6.99 21.30
CA ALA A 184 -4.37 8.03 21.02
C ALA A 184 -4.16 8.52 19.57
N ALA A 185 -5.23 8.57 18.78
CA ALA A 185 -5.22 9.18 17.45
C ALA A 185 -5.82 10.57 17.54
N SER A 186 -5.14 11.58 17.03
CA SER A 186 -5.66 12.94 16.99
C SER A 186 -5.33 13.64 15.69
N ALA A 187 -6.21 14.52 15.27
CA ALA A 187 -5.98 15.43 14.16
C ALA A 187 -6.65 16.77 14.45
N THR A 188 -6.04 17.83 13.93
CA THR A 188 -6.61 19.18 13.90
C THR A 188 -6.72 19.63 12.45
N ALA A 189 -7.81 20.32 12.13
CA ALA A 189 -8.02 20.91 10.81
C ALA A 189 -8.77 22.23 10.95
N THR A 190 -8.57 23.11 9.98
CA THR A 190 -9.28 24.39 9.87
C THR A 190 -10.30 24.32 8.73
N GLY A 191 -11.45 24.92 8.96
CA GLY A 191 -12.53 25.05 7.99
C GLY A 191 -12.85 26.51 7.75
N PHE A 192 -13.24 26.80 6.51
CA PHE A 192 -13.54 28.15 6.03
C PHE A 192 -14.93 28.12 5.41
N ALA A 193 -15.84 28.95 5.92
CA ALA A 193 -17.19 29.07 5.36
C ALA A 193 -17.81 30.44 5.68
N PRO A 194 -18.94 30.80 5.05
CA PRO A 194 -19.63 32.07 5.33
C PRO A 194 -20.10 32.21 6.79
N ASP A 195 -20.40 31.09 7.46
CA ASP A 195 -20.84 31.05 8.85
C ASP A 195 -20.04 30.03 9.69
N ALA A 196 -20.07 30.22 11.02
CA ALA A 196 -19.31 29.41 11.96
C ALA A 196 -19.72 27.92 11.96
N ALA A 197 -21.00 27.61 11.70
CA ALA A 197 -21.48 26.23 11.74
C ALA A 197 -21.00 25.45 10.50
N ALA A 198 -21.06 26.05 9.31
CA ALA A 198 -20.52 25.47 8.10
C ALA A 198 -18.98 25.34 8.15
N ALA A 199 -18.30 26.34 8.73
CA ALA A 199 -16.84 26.31 8.92
C ALA A 199 -16.45 25.17 9.88
N ALA A 200 -17.18 25.01 10.99
CA ALA A 200 -16.99 23.93 11.94
C ALA A 200 -17.23 22.55 11.31
N ALA A 201 -18.29 22.40 10.49
CA ALA A 201 -18.60 21.14 9.81
C ALA A 201 -17.49 20.73 8.83
N SER A 202 -16.97 21.67 8.03
CA SER A 202 -15.86 21.44 7.10
C SER A 202 -14.56 21.09 7.82
N ALA A 203 -14.24 21.82 8.90
CA ALA A 203 -13.09 21.55 9.75
C ALA A 203 -13.17 20.15 10.36
N LEU A 204 -14.35 19.80 10.89
CA LEU A 204 -14.59 18.54 11.57
C LEU A 204 -14.53 17.35 10.61
N GLU A 205 -15.09 17.48 9.40
CA GLU A 205 -14.97 16.46 8.36
C GLU A 205 -13.50 16.21 7.98
N SER A 206 -12.72 17.28 7.80
CA SER A 206 -11.30 17.19 7.46
C SER A 206 -10.49 16.49 8.57
N ALA A 207 -10.68 16.89 9.83
CA ALA A 207 -10.03 16.25 10.97
C ALA A 207 -10.47 14.78 11.14
N SER A 208 -11.77 14.49 10.95
CA SER A 208 -12.33 13.14 11.02
C SER A 208 -11.76 12.22 9.94
N ASN A 209 -11.59 12.71 8.72
CA ASN A 209 -10.97 11.97 7.61
C ASN A 209 -9.49 11.66 7.88
N GLN A 210 -8.76 12.57 8.54
CA GLN A 210 -7.37 12.32 8.93
C GLN A 210 -7.26 11.23 10.02
N VAL A 211 -8.08 11.30 11.07
CA VAL A 211 -8.08 10.29 12.14
C VAL A 211 -8.54 8.93 11.61
N SER A 212 -9.62 8.88 10.83
CA SER A 212 -10.07 7.61 10.22
C SER A 212 -9.05 7.05 9.23
N GLY A 213 -8.32 7.90 8.50
CA GLY A 213 -7.19 7.50 7.66
C GLY A 213 -6.06 6.85 8.47
N ALA A 214 -5.68 7.46 9.60
CA ALA A 214 -4.66 6.93 10.49
C ALA A 214 -5.10 5.62 11.17
N MET A 215 -6.36 5.55 11.62
CA MET A 215 -6.94 4.34 12.19
C MET A 215 -7.04 3.22 11.15
N SER A 216 -7.47 3.50 9.92
CA SER A 216 -7.55 2.48 8.86
C SER A 216 -6.20 1.84 8.52
N VAL A 217 -5.08 2.53 8.81
CA VAL A 217 -3.72 1.97 8.68
C VAL A 217 -3.38 1.03 9.86
N GLN A 218 -4.03 1.18 11.02
CA GLN A 218 -3.76 0.44 12.25
C GLN A 218 -4.78 -0.67 12.55
N THR A 219 -6.08 -0.47 12.28
CA THR A 219 -7.17 -1.35 12.72
C THR A 219 -7.72 -2.29 11.64
N ALA A 220 -7.61 -1.94 10.36
CA ALA A 220 -7.88 -2.90 9.31
C ALA A 220 -6.65 -3.81 9.20
N GLY A 221 -6.80 -5.11 9.49
CA GLY A 221 -5.76 -6.12 9.33
C GLY A 221 -5.36 -6.31 7.87
N GLY A 222 -4.78 -5.27 7.28
CA GLY A 222 -4.36 -5.23 5.92
C GLY A 222 -3.26 -4.21 5.69
N LEU A 223 -2.19 -4.67 5.03
CA LEU A 223 -1.02 -3.90 4.72
C LEU A 223 -1.30 -2.99 3.51
N ARG A 224 -0.93 -1.70 3.59
CA ARG A 224 -0.95 -0.81 2.42
C ARG A 224 0.42 -0.77 1.76
N LEU A 225 0.48 -1.09 0.47
CA LEU A 225 1.67 -1.00 -0.36
C LEU A 225 1.50 0.16 -1.35
N ARG A 226 2.30 1.23 -1.18
CA ARG A 226 2.34 2.34 -2.15
C ARG A 226 3.41 2.08 -3.21
N LEU A 227 3.00 2.06 -4.47
CA LEU A 227 3.89 2.04 -5.62
C LEU A 227 4.31 3.47 -5.92
N SER A 228 5.58 3.79 -5.64
CA SER A 228 6.11 5.16 -5.77
C SER A 228 6.32 5.62 -7.23
N THR A 229 6.11 4.75 -8.21
CA THR A 229 6.20 5.08 -9.64
C THR A 229 4.87 4.76 -10.29
N PRO A 230 4.40 5.59 -11.25
CA PRO A 230 3.20 5.30 -12.00
C PRO A 230 3.41 4.04 -12.84
N TRP A 231 2.58 3.02 -12.58
CA TRP A 231 2.65 1.74 -13.27
C TRP A 231 1.45 1.59 -14.21
N PRO A 232 1.63 1.05 -15.43
CA PRO A 232 0.51 0.69 -16.28
C PRO A 232 -0.46 -0.24 -15.55
N ALA A 233 -1.77 -0.05 -15.72
CA ALA A 233 -2.81 -0.82 -15.03
C ALA A 233 -2.65 -2.34 -15.20
N ALA A 234 -2.20 -2.80 -16.38
CA ALA A 234 -1.90 -4.21 -16.63
C ALA A 234 -0.79 -4.76 -15.73
N ARG A 235 0.21 -3.95 -15.38
CA ARG A 235 1.31 -4.32 -14.49
C ARG A 235 0.86 -4.32 -13.03
N VAL A 236 0.01 -3.36 -12.64
CA VAL A 236 -0.63 -3.33 -11.32
C VAL A 236 -1.47 -4.58 -11.11
N ARG A 237 -2.34 -4.95 -12.06
CA ARG A 237 -3.16 -6.18 -11.99
C ARG A 237 -2.32 -7.46 -11.89
N ARG A 238 -1.20 -7.52 -12.61
CA ARG A 238 -0.26 -8.65 -12.47
C ARG A 238 0.37 -8.69 -11.07
N LEU A 239 0.75 -7.54 -10.52
CA LEU A 239 1.31 -7.45 -9.17
C LEU A 239 0.27 -7.85 -8.12
N GLU A 240 -0.98 -7.39 -8.24
CA GLU A 240 -2.09 -7.81 -7.39
C GLU A 240 -2.22 -9.33 -7.38
N ARG A 241 -2.27 -9.95 -8.57
CA ARG A 241 -2.38 -11.40 -8.72
C ARG A 241 -1.17 -12.13 -8.12
N VAL A 242 0.05 -11.68 -8.42
CA VAL A 242 1.27 -12.30 -7.89
C VAL A 242 1.32 -12.22 -6.37
N ILE A 243 1.00 -11.08 -5.76
CA ILE A 243 0.97 -10.96 -4.30
C ILE A 243 -0.14 -11.84 -3.70
N ALA A 244 -1.33 -11.85 -4.32
CA ALA A 244 -2.45 -12.68 -3.90
C ALA A 244 -2.19 -14.18 -4.06
N GLU A 245 -1.30 -14.62 -4.95
CA GLU A 245 -0.99 -16.04 -5.16
C GLU A 245 0.26 -16.50 -4.39
N SER A 246 1.30 -15.65 -4.29
CA SER A 246 2.62 -16.09 -3.81
C SER A 246 2.97 -15.71 -2.36
N VAL A 247 2.26 -14.75 -1.75
CA VAL A 247 2.56 -14.30 -0.38
C VAL A 247 1.65 -15.00 0.62
N ILE A 248 2.22 -15.72 1.58
CA ILE A 248 1.47 -16.40 2.64
C ILE A 248 0.87 -15.34 3.57
N GLY A 249 -0.41 -15.46 3.92
CA GLY A 249 -1.11 -14.46 4.76
C GLY A 249 -1.80 -13.32 3.99
N ALA A 250 -1.56 -13.12 2.70
CA ALA A 250 -2.32 -12.16 1.87
C ALA A 250 -3.65 -12.77 1.37
N GLN A 251 -4.78 -12.45 1.99
CA GLN A 251 -6.11 -12.99 1.63
C GLN A 251 -6.73 -12.32 0.40
N ALA A 252 -6.62 -11.00 0.29
CA ALA A 252 -7.07 -10.26 -0.89
C ALA A 252 -6.14 -9.07 -1.16
N VAL A 253 -5.93 -8.73 -2.43
CA VAL A 253 -5.15 -7.54 -2.82
C VAL A 253 -6.00 -6.72 -3.77
N LYS A 254 -6.22 -5.44 -3.44
CA LYS A 254 -7.04 -4.52 -4.23
C LYS A 254 -6.37 -3.16 -4.34
N VAL A 255 -6.53 -2.48 -5.47
CA VAL A 255 -6.26 -1.04 -5.56
C VAL A 255 -7.16 -0.29 -4.59
N ALA A 256 -6.56 0.42 -3.65
CA ALA A 256 -7.26 1.25 -2.67
C ALA A 256 -7.32 2.72 -3.09
N ALA A 257 -6.29 3.21 -3.78
CA ALA A 257 -6.24 4.58 -4.28
C ALA A 257 -5.27 4.72 -5.45
N VAL A 258 -5.55 5.66 -6.33
CA VAL A 258 -4.61 6.16 -7.35
C VAL A 258 -4.37 7.64 -7.03
N GLY A 259 -3.12 7.99 -6.74
CA GLY A 259 -2.71 9.37 -6.51
C GLY A 259 -2.68 10.17 -7.80
N GLY A 260 -2.83 11.50 -7.69
CA GLY A 260 -2.73 12.41 -8.85
C GLY A 260 -1.36 12.41 -9.55
N ASP A 261 -0.33 11.86 -8.87
CA ASP A 261 1.01 11.56 -9.38
C ASP A 261 1.09 10.22 -10.14
N GLY A 262 -0.05 9.55 -10.33
CA GLY A 262 -0.16 8.20 -10.88
C GLY A 262 0.36 7.10 -9.95
N SER A 263 0.73 7.42 -8.70
CA SER A 263 1.12 6.41 -7.71
C SER A 263 -0.07 5.56 -7.33
N VAL A 264 0.11 4.25 -7.24
CA VAL A 264 -0.99 3.32 -6.93
C VAL A 264 -0.78 2.77 -5.53
N THR A 265 -1.80 2.86 -4.69
CA THR A 265 -1.82 2.24 -3.36
C THR A 265 -2.62 0.96 -3.41
N LEU A 266 -1.99 -0.17 -3.13
CA LEU A 266 -2.63 -1.46 -2.96
C LEU A 266 -2.95 -1.69 -1.49
N LYS A 267 -4.14 -2.20 -1.20
CA LYS A 267 -4.52 -2.75 0.10
C LYS A 267 -4.43 -4.27 0.01
N ILE A 268 -3.66 -4.86 0.92
CA ILE A 268 -3.46 -6.30 1.06
C ILE A 268 -4.19 -6.70 2.34
N ASP A 269 -5.36 -7.31 2.24
CA ASP A 269 -6.11 -7.84 3.38
C ASP A 269 -5.48 -9.15 3.86
N GLY A 270 -5.36 -9.37 5.18
CA GLY A 270 -4.90 -10.62 5.79
C GLY A 270 -3.88 -10.44 6.92
N PRO A 271 -3.57 -11.50 7.70
CA PRO A 271 -2.66 -11.44 8.84
C PRO A 271 -1.19 -11.39 8.37
N LEU A 272 -0.83 -10.32 7.66
CA LEU A 272 0.50 -10.13 7.07
C LEU A 272 1.12 -8.84 7.60
N SER A 273 2.28 -8.95 8.23
CA SER A 273 3.08 -7.80 8.66
C SER A 273 3.96 -7.25 7.53
N ALA A 274 4.41 -6.00 7.67
CA ALA A 274 5.34 -5.38 6.72
C ALA A 274 6.69 -6.11 6.64
N ALA A 275 7.09 -6.81 7.71
CA ALA A 275 8.32 -7.56 7.79
C ALA A 275 8.22 -8.90 7.03
N GLU A 276 7.09 -9.59 7.15
CA GLU A 276 6.80 -10.84 6.43
C GLU A 276 6.63 -10.61 4.92
N LEU A 277 5.93 -9.53 4.52
CA LEU A 277 5.88 -9.17 3.10
C LEU A 277 7.29 -8.86 2.55
N ARG A 278 8.17 -8.27 3.38
CA ARG A 278 9.54 -7.98 2.99
C ARG A 278 10.37 -9.25 2.82
N SER A 279 10.23 -10.24 3.70
CA SER A 279 10.93 -11.53 3.57
C SER A 279 10.41 -12.36 2.40
N ASP A 280 9.13 -12.25 2.06
CA ASP A 280 8.51 -12.99 0.95
C ASP A 280 8.60 -12.27 -0.40
N SER A 281 8.91 -10.97 -0.39
CA SER A 281 9.13 -10.15 -1.59
C SER A 281 10.11 -10.72 -2.65
N PRO A 282 11.14 -11.52 -2.32
CA PRO A 282 11.99 -12.17 -3.32
C PRO A 282 11.30 -13.29 -4.11
N ARG A 283 10.20 -13.86 -3.56
CA ARG A 283 9.39 -14.91 -4.21
C ARG A 283 8.45 -14.34 -5.27
N CYS A 284 8.08 -13.07 -5.18
CA CYS A 284 7.28 -12.34 -6.16
C CYS A 284 8.09 -12.05 -7.44
N ARG A 285 8.30 -13.05 -8.31
CA ARG A 285 8.91 -12.84 -9.64
C ARG A 285 7.82 -12.65 -10.69
N CYS A 286 7.65 -11.43 -11.19
CA CYS A 286 6.93 -11.19 -12.44
C CYS A 286 7.82 -11.61 -13.63
N PRO A 287 7.35 -12.48 -14.55
CA PRO A 287 8.09 -12.78 -15.78
C PRO A 287 8.25 -11.51 -16.62
N GLY A 288 9.49 -11.12 -16.96
CA GLY A 288 9.77 -9.99 -17.88
C GLY A 288 10.96 -9.08 -17.54
N ARG A 289 11.58 -9.17 -16.34
CA ARG A 289 12.88 -8.51 -16.04
C ARG A 289 13.71 -9.33 -15.07
N ARG A 290 15.04 -9.35 -15.27
CA ARG A 290 16.03 -9.95 -14.37
C ARG A 290 16.23 -9.00 -13.17
N SER A 291 15.82 -9.44 -11.99
CA SER A 291 15.97 -8.78 -10.68
C SER A 291 15.04 -7.58 -10.39
N TRP A 292 14.27 -7.74 -9.30
CA TRP A 292 13.57 -6.66 -8.61
C TRP A 292 14.42 -6.25 -7.40
N ARG A 293 14.63 -4.95 -7.18
CA ARG A 293 15.29 -4.44 -5.97
C ARG A 293 14.28 -3.63 -5.17
N TRP A 294 13.71 -4.24 -4.14
CA TRP A 294 12.74 -3.60 -3.25
C TRP A 294 13.43 -2.51 -2.41
N ARG A 295 13.02 -1.26 -2.54
CA ARG A 295 13.48 -0.15 -1.68
C ARG A 295 12.37 0.21 -0.70
N TRP A 296 12.51 -0.26 0.53
CA TRP A 296 11.56 0.01 1.59
C TRP A 296 11.87 1.34 2.28
N ARG A 297 10.91 2.27 2.34
CA ARG A 297 11.00 3.44 3.23
C ARG A 297 10.38 3.09 4.58
N ARG A 298 11.04 3.45 5.69
CA ARG A 298 10.43 3.40 7.02
C ARG A 298 9.33 4.48 7.12
N PRO A 299 8.27 4.27 7.91
CA PRO A 299 7.33 5.34 8.23
C PRO A 299 8.10 6.50 8.86
N MET A 300 7.92 7.68 8.28
CA MET A 300 8.51 8.93 8.75
C MET A 300 7.75 9.33 10.01
N SER A 301 8.33 9.08 11.19
CA SER A 301 7.84 9.61 12.45
C SER A 301 7.97 11.13 12.40
N TYR A 302 6.86 11.82 12.17
CA TYR A 302 6.78 13.28 12.32
C TYR A 302 6.71 13.60 13.82
N THR A 303 7.84 13.65 14.50
CA THR A 303 7.95 14.43 15.73
C THR A 303 8.25 15.87 15.33
N ARG A 304 7.22 16.72 15.32
CA ARG A 304 7.40 18.18 15.31
C ARG A 304 8.15 18.53 16.60
N GLY A 305 9.43 18.87 16.48
CA GLY A 305 10.18 19.52 17.55
C GLY A 305 9.55 20.87 17.83
N CYS A 306 9.02 21.03 19.05
CA CYS A 306 8.61 22.32 19.57
C CYS A 306 9.81 23.28 19.57
N ASN A 307 9.72 24.35 18.79
CA ASN A 307 10.54 25.54 19.01
C ASN A 307 10.14 26.17 20.35
N ARG A 308 10.94 25.90 21.39
CA ARG A 308 10.86 26.65 22.63
C ARG A 308 11.84 27.81 22.54
N LEU A 309 11.29 29.01 22.34
CA LEU A 309 11.97 30.25 22.66
C LEU A 309 12.42 30.20 24.12
N SER A 310 13.72 30.30 24.35
CA SER A 310 14.28 30.81 25.61
C SER A 310 15.13 32.02 25.30
N LYS A 311 14.54 33.21 25.51
CA LYS A 311 15.29 34.36 26.00
C LYS A 311 15.99 33.92 27.29
N TRP A 312 17.27 34.24 27.44
CA TRP A 312 17.90 34.79 28.66
C TRP A 312 19.36 35.10 28.30
N GLY A 313 19.76 36.35 28.54
CA GLY A 313 21.08 36.87 28.23
C GLY A 313 22.07 36.73 29.38
N TRP A 314 23.34 36.95 29.01
CA TRP A 314 24.41 37.59 29.80
C TRP A 314 24.93 36.87 31.05
N MET A 315 26.10 36.22 30.94
CA MET A 315 27.43 36.71 31.38
C MET A 315 28.43 35.54 31.52
N GLY A 316 29.73 35.78 31.30
CA GLY A 316 30.78 35.03 32.00
C GLY A 316 31.81 34.23 31.18
N ARG A 317 32.65 34.95 30.44
CA ARG A 317 34.12 34.81 30.27
C ARG A 317 34.90 33.67 30.97
N ILE A 318 35.91 33.18 30.21
CA ILE A 318 37.25 32.65 30.57
C ILE A 318 37.43 31.12 30.68
N GLY A 319 38.45 30.63 29.96
CA GLY A 319 39.36 29.61 30.49
C GLY A 319 39.62 28.39 29.61
N ALA A 320 40.71 28.43 28.85
CA ALA A 320 41.30 27.29 28.15
C ALA A 320 41.84 26.21 29.11
N LEU A 321 41.76 24.93 28.73
CA LEU A 321 42.94 24.10 28.45
C LEU A 321 42.54 22.69 27.97
N ALA A 322 43.29 22.20 26.99
CA ALA A 322 43.23 20.84 26.49
C ALA A 322 43.94 19.86 27.43
N LEU A 323 43.39 18.65 27.60
CA LEU A 323 44.20 17.44 27.71
C LEU A 323 43.40 16.20 27.26
N THR A 324 44.11 15.40 26.48
CA THR A 324 43.77 14.20 25.72
C THR A 324 43.51 12.93 26.56
N LEU A 325 42.59 12.07 26.08
CA LEU A 325 42.81 10.70 25.56
C LEU A 325 41.73 9.66 25.98
N ALA A 326 41.19 9.03 24.93
CA ALA A 326 40.73 7.64 24.79
C ALA A 326 39.70 7.05 25.76
N LEU A 327 38.50 6.79 25.24
CA LEU A 327 37.96 5.44 24.93
C LEU A 327 36.46 5.55 24.69
N ALA A 328 36.00 5.27 23.46
CA ALA A 328 34.76 4.55 23.16
C ALA A 328 34.51 4.56 21.66
N GLY A 329 34.48 3.36 21.07
CA GLY A 329 34.02 3.15 19.71
C GLY A 329 32.58 3.63 19.51
N GLY A 330 32.32 4.22 18.36
CA GLY A 330 30.98 4.69 18.00
C GLY A 330 30.89 5.04 16.52
N CYS A 331 30.23 4.16 15.77
CA CYS A 331 29.40 4.44 14.59
C CYS A 331 29.85 5.57 13.65
N LYS A 332 30.44 5.20 12.51
CA LYS A 332 30.39 6.06 11.31
C LYS A 332 28.94 6.25 10.88
N ARG A 333 28.34 7.38 11.26
CA ARG A 333 27.25 8.09 10.56
C ARG A 333 27.60 8.12 9.05
N GLY A 334 26.71 7.88 8.10
CA GLY A 334 25.26 8.04 8.09
C GLY A 334 24.94 8.95 6.90
N GLU A 335 24.49 8.34 5.81
CA GLU A 335 23.70 8.90 4.70
C GLU A 335 23.78 10.42 4.46
N LEU A 336 24.50 10.80 3.39
CA LEU A 336 24.35 12.06 2.69
C LEU A 336 22.86 12.29 2.35
N SER A 337 22.36 13.47 2.71
CA SER A 337 20.99 13.87 2.49
C SER A 337 20.68 13.94 0.98
N GLY A 338 19.44 13.62 0.58
CA GLY A 338 19.05 13.49 -0.83
C GLY A 338 19.18 14.76 -1.70
N ALA A 339 19.46 15.92 -1.11
CA ALA A 339 19.73 17.16 -1.84
C ALA A 339 21.17 17.23 -2.38
N GLU A 340 22.14 16.60 -1.71
CA GLU A 340 23.57 16.66 -2.07
C GLU A 340 23.95 15.81 -3.30
N GLN A 341 23.01 15.05 -3.86
CA GLN A 341 23.22 14.20 -5.04
C GLN A 341 22.41 14.67 -6.25
N SER A 342 21.84 15.87 -6.23
CA SER A 342 21.01 16.37 -7.33
C SER A 342 21.74 17.42 -8.18
N ALA A 343 21.50 17.41 -9.49
CA ALA A 343 22.09 18.35 -10.43
C ALA A 343 21.04 19.39 -10.88
N PRO A 344 21.33 20.71 -10.78
CA PRO A 344 20.42 21.73 -11.26
C PRO A 344 20.33 21.70 -12.80
N LEU A 345 19.11 21.80 -13.34
CA LEU A 345 18.85 21.97 -14.76
C LEU A 345 18.86 23.46 -15.11
N VAL A 346 19.67 23.83 -16.10
CA VAL A 346 19.74 25.17 -16.67
C VAL A 346 19.27 25.11 -18.11
N LEU A 347 18.21 25.86 -18.44
CA LEU A 347 17.64 25.92 -19.77
C LEU A 347 18.08 27.23 -20.44
N GLU A 348 18.85 27.11 -21.52
CA GLU A 348 19.25 28.23 -22.38
C GLU A 348 18.34 28.21 -23.62
N VAL A 349 17.41 29.16 -23.68
CA VAL A 349 16.40 29.29 -24.74
C VAL A 349 16.36 30.74 -25.21
N ALA A 350 16.07 30.98 -26.48
CA ALA A 350 15.93 32.33 -27.03
C ALA A 350 14.79 33.11 -26.33
N PRO A 351 14.88 34.44 -26.15
CA PRO A 351 13.88 35.22 -25.42
C PRO A 351 12.45 35.13 -25.98
N GLY A 352 12.32 34.89 -27.29
CA GLY A 352 11.04 34.70 -27.96
C GLY A 352 10.32 33.39 -27.63
N ASP A 353 10.98 32.47 -26.91
CA ASP A 353 10.53 31.11 -26.64
C ASP A 353 10.40 30.78 -25.14
N PHE A 354 10.31 31.80 -24.29
CA PHE A 354 10.11 31.61 -22.84
C PHE A 354 8.75 31.01 -22.46
N ASP A 355 7.78 31.04 -23.36
CA ASP A 355 6.49 30.37 -23.25
C ASP A 355 6.54 28.87 -23.60
N ALA A 356 7.70 28.35 -24.02
CA ALA A 356 7.87 26.93 -24.30
C ALA A 356 7.66 26.07 -23.04
N GLU A 357 7.05 24.91 -23.24
CA GLU A 357 6.75 23.94 -22.19
C GLU A 357 7.91 22.95 -22.02
N VAL A 358 8.25 22.64 -20.78
CA VAL A 358 9.35 21.73 -20.42
C VAL A 358 8.80 20.44 -19.84
N PHE A 359 9.29 19.32 -20.37
CA PHE A 359 8.97 17.96 -19.94
C PHE A 359 10.23 17.25 -19.50
N VAL A 360 10.18 16.59 -18.35
CA VAL A 360 11.26 15.72 -17.85
C VAL A 360 10.68 14.32 -17.65
N ASP A 361 11.25 13.35 -18.34
CA ASP A 361 10.81 11.95 -18.40
C ASP A 361 9.33 11.78 -18.81
N GLY A 362 8.84 12.71 -19.63
CA GLY A 362 7.44 12.76 -20.08
C GLY A 362 6.47 13.42 -19.09
N ASN A 363 6.95 13.94 -17.95
CA ASN A 363 6.14 14.72 -17.02
C ASN A 363 6.31 16.21 -17.30
N TYR A 364 5.20 16.95 -17.35
CA TYR A 364 5.24 18.41 -17.46
C TYR A 364 5.80 19.02 -16.16
N VAL A 365 6.77 19.91 -16.30
CA VAL A 365 7.46 20.52 -15.15
C VAL A 365 7.21 22.03 -15.05
N GLY A 366 6.83 22.67 -16.16
CA GLY A 366 6.53 24.09 -16.19
C GLY A 366 6.88 24.72 -17.54
N GLN A 367 6.68 26.03 -17.62
CA GLN A 367 7.16 26.86 -18.73
C GLN A 367 8.58 27.33 -18.46
N VAL A 368 9.36 27.54 -19.52
CA VAL A 368 10.75 28.03 -19.43
C VAL A 368 10.83 29.30 -18.59
N LYS A 369 9.90 30.25 -18.79
CA LYS A 369 9.82 31.50 -18.02
C LYS A 369 9.75 31.27 -16.50
N VAL A 370 8.83 30.41 -16.06
CA VAL A 370 8.58 30.14 -14.64
C VAL A 370 9.75 29.39 -13.99
N LEU A 371 10.42 28.53 -14.76
CA LEU A 371 11.57 27.74 -14.29
C LEU A 371 12.87 28.54 -14.21
N GLN A 372 12.95 29.70 -14.87
CA GLN A 372 14.09 30.62 -14.77
C GLN A 372 13.89 31.72 -13.71
N GLU A 373 12.70 31.85 -13.13
CA GLU A 373 12.43 32.83 -12.07
C GLU A 373 13.16 32.44 -10.77
N PRO A 374 13.86 33.40 -10.11
CA PRO A 374 14.64 33.12 -8.91
C PRO A 374 13.78 32.68 -7.71
N GLU A 375 12.49 32.99 -7.71
CA GLU A 375 11.54 32.59 -6.65
C GLU A 375 11.15 31.10 -6.71
N THR A 376 11.11 30.51 -7.90
CA THR A 376 10.76 29.08 -8.11
C THR A 376 11.91 28.15 -7.69
N GLY A 377 13.14 28.65 -7.71
CA GLY A 377 14.36 27.86 -7.48
C GLY A 377 14.73 26.95 -8.66
N PRO A 378 15.99 26.46 -8.71
CA PRO A 378 16.44 25.63 -9.83
C PRO A 378 15.74 24.27 -9.82
N LEU A 379 15.33 23.80 -10.99
CA LEU A 379 14.81 22.44 -11.12
C LEU A 379 15.95 21.44 -10.90
N LEU A 380 15.80 20.56 -9.91
CA LEU A 380 16.83 19.58 -9.53
C LEU A 380 16.54 18.21 -10.16
N LEU A 381 17.52 17.67 -10.89
CA LEU A 381 17.49 16.33 -11.46
C LEU A 381 18.19 15.34 -10.52
N ALA A 382 17.56 14.20 -10.29
CA ALA A 382 18.16 13.12 -9.52
C ALA A 382 19.31 12.44 -10.30
N PRO A 383 20.19 11.66 -9.66
CA PRO A 383 21.14 10.81 -10.38
C PRO A 383 20.39 9.79 -11.25
N GLY A 384 20.71 9.76 -12.54
CA GLY A 384 19.99 8.93 -13.50
C GLY A 384 20.14 9.40 -14.94
N ILE A 385 19.45 8.71 -15.84
CA ILE A 385 19.30 9.12 -17.24
C ILE A 385 17.91 9.74 -17.34
N HIS A 386 17.85 11.00 -17.77
CA HIS A 386 16.63 11.77 -17.90
C HIS A 386 16.42 12.18 -19.36
N ARG A 387 15.20 12.03 -19.85
CA ARG A 387 14.80 12.56 -21.16
C ARG A 387 14.12 13.91 -20.95
N ILE A 388 14.72 14.96 -21.49
CA ILE A 388 14.25 16.33 -21.32
C ILE A 388 13.77 16.82 -22.68
N GLU A 389 12.56 17.32 -22.72
CA GLU A 389 11.89 17.76 -23.94
C GLU A 389 11.37 19.18 -23.75
N VAL A 390 11.71 20.06 -24.68
CA VAL A 390 11.21 21.43 -24.74
C VAL A 390 10.35 21.55 -25.99
N ARG A 391 9.08 21.91 -25.82
CA ARG A 391 8.10 21.99 -26.92
C ARG A 391 7.37 23.32 -26.93
N LYS A 392 7.09 23.81 -28.12
CA LYS A 392 6.27 24.99 -28.35
C LYS A 392 5.39 24.75 -29.58
N PRO A 393 4.08 25.07 -29.56
CA PRO A 393 3.24 24.95 -30.74
C PRO A 393 3.82 25.74 -31.92
N GLY A 394 3.86 25.13 -33.11
CA GLY A 394 4.43 25.74 -34.33
C GLY A 394 5.95 25.71 -34.44
N ARG A 395 6.65 25.04 -33.52
CA ARG A 395 8.10 24.80 -33.58
C ARG A 395 8.41 23.31 -33.37
N PHE A 396 9.54 22.85 -33.88
CA PHE A 396 9.98 21.48 -33.64
C PHE A 396 10.41 21.28 -32.18
N PRO A 397 9.94 20.21 -31.51
CA PRO A 397 10.35 19.92 -30.13
C PRO A 397 11.82 19.49 -30.09
N VAL A 398 12.55 20.03 -29.11
CA VAL A 398 13.94 19.63 -28.84
C VAL A 398 13.92 18.56 -27.76
N GLN A 399 14.46 17.37 -28.07
CA GLN A 399 14.59 16.26 -27.13
C GLN A 399 16.06 15.96 -26.83
N VAL A 400 16.44 16.01 -25.57
CA VAL A 400 17.82 15.75 -25.10
C VAL A 400 17.80 14.68 -24.02
N THR A 401 18.72 13.73 -24.10
CA THR A 401 18.93 12.74 -23.03
C THR A 401 20.11 13.18 -22.18
N ALA A 402 19.87 13.55 -20.93
CA ALA A 402 20.88 13.95 -19.96
C ALA A 402 21.23 12.80 -19.01
N THR A 403 22.52 12.60 -18.73
CA THR A 403 22.98 11.62 -17.73
C THR A 403 23.57 12.34 -16.53
N VAL A 404 22.89 12.26 -15.39
CA VAL A 404 23.29 12.85 -14.11
C VAL A 404 24.04 11.79 -13.29
N LYS A 405 25.32 12.04 -13.02
CA LYS A 405 26.15 11.14 -12.19
C LYS A 405 25.97 11.45 -10.71
N LYS A 406 25.98 10.41 -9.88
CA LYS A 406 25.76 10.48 -8.43
C LYS A 406 26.81 11.32 -7.67
N ASP A 407 27.97 11.56 -8.29
CA ASP A 407 29.15 12.13 -7.64
C ASP A 407 29.52 13.52 -8.21
N ARG A 408 28.70 14.07 -9.10
CA ARG A 408 28.93 15.39 -9.73
C ARG A 408 27.65 16.24 -9.66
N ASN A 409 27.69 17.28 -8.84
CA ASN A 409 26.66 18.33 -8.76
C ASN A 409 26.83 19.42 -9.84
N GLY A 410 27.37 19.06 -11.01
CA GLY A 410 27.51 20.01 -12.11
C GLY A 410 26.14 20.32 -12.73
N PRO A 411 25.86 21.57 -13.13
CA PRO A 411 24.61 21.89 -13.79
C PRO A 411 24.46 21.11 -15.10
N VAL A 412 23.24 20.61 -15.37
CA VAL A 412 22.87 20.10 -16.68
C VAL A 412 22.41 21.30 -17.49
N VAL A 413 23.22 21.74 -18.45
CA VAL A 413 22.87 22.86 -19.34
C VAL A 413 22.29 22.30 -20.63
N ILE A 414 21.10 22.77 -21.00
CA ILE A 414 20.45 22.43 -22.26
C ILE A 414 20.25 23.70 -23.06
N ARG A 415 20.83 23.72 -24.26
CA ARG A 415 20.58 24.74 -25.27
C ARG A 415 19.48 24.22 -26.17
N ALA A 416 18.28 24.82 -26.07
CA ALA A 416 17.16 24.45 -26.92
C ALA A 416 16.93 25.56 -27.94
N GLU A 417 17.42 25.32 -29.16
CA GLU A 417 17.10 26.12 -30.34
C GLU A 417 15.85 25.53 -30.99
N LEU A 418 14.70 26.14 -30.74
CA LEU A 418 13.42 25.70 -31.31
C LEU A 418 13.31 26.22 -32.75
N LEU A 419 13.56 25.34 -33.71
CA LEU A 419 13.42 25.66 -35.14
C LEU A 419 11.95 25.82 -35.51
N GLU A 420 11.67 26.80 -36.38
CA GLU A 420 10.35 26.99 -36.97
C GLU A 420 10.03 25.82 -37.91
N ASP A 421 8.78 25.35 -37.86
CA ASP A 421 8.30 24.28 -38.73
C ASP A 421 8.11 24.86 -40.15
N PRO A 422 8.82 24.39 -41.19
CA PRO A 422 8.58 24.82 -42.56
C PRO A 422 7.28 24.17 -43.04
N SER A 423 6.17 24.87 -42.79
CA SER A 423 4.83 24.53 -43.29
C SER A 423 4.78 24.41 -44.80
#